data_AF-A0A6G3WKD6-F1
#
_entry.id   AF-A0A6G3WKD6-F1
#
_cell.length_a   1.000
_cell.length_b   1.000
_cell.length_c   1.000
_cell.angle_alpha   90.00
_cell.angle_beta   90.00
_cell.angle_gamma   90.00
#
_symmetry.space_group_name_H-M   'P 1'
#
loop_
_entity.id
_entity.type
_entity.pdbx_description
1 polymer ?
#
loop_
_entity_poly.entity_id
_entity_poly.type
_entity_poly.pdbx_seq_one_letter_code
_entity_poly.pdbx_strand_id
1 'polypeptide(L)' 'VMDVLKGCIEMGVKNLSLYAFSTENWKRSPDEVKFLMNFNRDVIRRRRDEMDELGIRIRWVGRMPKLWKSVVQ' A
#
# COMPACT_ATOMS: atom_id res chain seq x y z
N VAL A 1 3.71 -4.77 7.73
CA VAL A 1 3.42 -3.34 7.50
C VAL A 1 2.97 -2.66 8.79
N MET A 2 1.93 -3.14 9.48
CA MET A 2 1.48 -2.51 10.74
C MET A 2 2.57 -2.42 11.81
N ASP A 3 3.36 -3.47 12.01
CA ASP A 3 4.42 -3.44 13.03
C ASP A 3 5.45 -2.34 12.75
N VAL A 4 5.79 -2.12 11.47
CA VAL A 4 6.66 -1.02 11.03
C VAL A 4 6.01 0.33 11.28
N LEU A 5 4.71 0.48 10.98
CA LEU A 5 3.97 1.72 11.22
C LEU A 5 3.89 2.06 12.72
N LYS A 6 3.62 1.06 13.57
CA LYS A 6 3.60 1.22 15.03
C LYS A 6 4.97 1.62 15.56
N GLY A 7 6.04 0.98 15.08
CA GLY A 7 7.41 1.39 15.38
C GLY A 7 7.73 2.82 14.92
N CYS A 8 7.26 3.25 13.75
CA CYS A 8 7.41 4.64 13.30
C CYS A 8 6.73 5.64 14.24
N ILE A 9 5.54 5.31 14.76
CA ILE A 9 4.82 6.14 15.74
C ILE A 9 5.63 6.26 17.02
N GLU A 10 6.08 5.13 17.57
CA GLU A 10 6.89 5.07 18.80
C GLU A 10 8.20 5.87 18.66
N MET A 11 8.84 5.80 17.49
CA MET A 11 10.08 6.53 17.19
C MET A 11 9.85 7.99 16.76
N GLY A 12 8.61 8.46 16.66
CA GLY A 12 8.28 9.82 16.22
C GLY A 12 8.54 10.11 14.73
N VAL A 13 8.72 9.07 13.91
CA VAL A 13 8.92 9.18 12.45
C VAL A 13 7.64 9.70 11.80
N LYS A 14 7.73 10.86 11.13
CA LYS A 14 6.56 11.55 10.57
C LYS A 14 6.15 11.09 9.18
N ASN A 15 7.07 10.52 8.41
CA ASN A 15 6.82 10.12 7.03
C ASN A 15 7.44 8.76 6.74
N LEU A 16 6.63 7.86 6.19
CA LEU A 16 7.05 6.56 5.69
C LEU A 16 6.58 6.40 4.25
N SER A 17 7.48 6.01 3.34
CA SER A 17 7.14 5.63 1.97
C SER A 17 7.30 4.13 1.81
N LEU A 18 6.23 3.45 1.38
CA LEU A 18 6.23 2.01 1.15
C LEU A 18 6.21 1.73 -0.35
N TYR A 19 7.18 0.95 -0.82
CA TYR A 19 7.24 0.58 -2.22
C TYR A 19 6.49 -0.72 -2.48
N ALA A 20 5.20 -0.62 -2.79
CA ALA A 20 4.29 -1.76 -2.82
C ALA A 20 4.09 -2.39 -4.22
N PHE A 21 4.34 -1.61 -5.29
CA PHE A 21 4.30 -2.07 -6.68
C PHE A 21 5.13 -1.13 -7.58
N SER A 22 6.01 -1.69 -8.40
CA SER A 22 6.89 -0.97 -9.33
C SER A 22 6.40 -1.09 -10.78
N THR A 23 6.92 -0.24 -11.67
CA THR A 23 6.69 -0.38 -13.11
C THR A 23 7.29 -1.66 -13.69
N GLU A 24 8.37 -2.17 -13.08
CA GLU A 24 9.03 -3.41 -13.48
C GLU A 24 8.20 -4.65 -13.14
N ASN A 25 7.29 -4.55 -12.16
CA ASN A 25 6.40 -5.66 -11.81
C ASN A 25 5.46 -6.03 -12.97
N TRP A 26 5.19 -5.12 -13.90
CA TRP A 26 4.43 -5.42 -15.12
C TRP A 26 5.10 -6.43 -16.05
N LYS A 27 6.41 -6.69 -15.88
CA LYS A 27 7.15 -7.70 -16.65
C LYS A 27 7.02 -9.12 -16.09
N ARG A 28 6.37 -9.28 -14.93
CA ARG A 28 6.13 -10.59 -14.30
C ARG A 28 4.95 -11.31 -14.94
N SER A 29 4.72 -12.56 -14.53
CA SER A 29 3.59 -13.34 -15.06
C SER A 29 2.25 -12.64 -14.76
N PRO A 30 1.24 -12.79 -15.64
CA PRO A 30 -0.08 -12.19 -15.41
C PRO A 30 -0.72 -12.57 -14.08
N ASP A 31 -0.56 -13.82 -13.65
CA ASP A 31 -1.09 -14.31 -12.38
C ASP A 31 -0.41 -13.67 -11.18
N GLU A 32 0.91 -13.45 -11.26
CA GLU A 32 1.64 -12.78 -10.19
C GLU A 32 1.27 -11.29 -10.12
N VAL A 33 1.13 -10.62 -11.26
CA VAL A 33 0.63 -9.23 -11.29
C VAL A 33 -0.76 -9.13 -10.67
N LYS A 34 -1.65 -10.06 -11.03
CA LYS A 34 -3.00 -10.14 -10.46
C LYS A 34 -2.97 -10.39 -8.95
N PHE A 35 -2.11 -11.28 -8.48
CA PHE A 35 -1.91 -11.52 -7.05
C PHE A 35 -1.46 -10.25 -6.33
N LEU A 36 -0.43 -9.57 -6.83
CA LEU A 36 0.10 -8.34 -6.23
C LEU A 36 -0.95 -7.22 -6.17
N MET A 37 -1.76 -7.05 -7.22
CA MET A 37 -2.83 -6.05 -7.25
C MET A 37 -3.91 -6.35 -6.19
N ASN A 38 -4.34 -7.60 -6.09
CA ASN A 38 -5.32 -8.01 -5.08
C ASN A 38 -4.77 -7.90 -3.66
N PHE A 39 -3.51 -8.30 -3.44
CA PHE A 39 -2.86 -8.21 -2.14
C PHE A 39 -2.78 -6.75 -1.65
N ASN A 40 -2.37 -5.83 -2.52
CA ASN A 40 -2.33 -4.40 -2.20
C ASN A 40 -3.72 -3.86 -1.83
N ARG A 41 -4.75 -4.20 -2.61
CA ARG A 41 -6.14 -3.84 -2.29
C ARG A 41 -6.55 -4.34 -0.91
N ASP A 42 -6.34 -5.63 -0.64
CA ASP A 42 -6.86 -6.28 0.56
C ASP A 42 -6.14 -5.81 1.83
N VAL A 43 -4.82 -5.59 1.76
CA VAL A 43 -4.05 -5.09 2.91
C VAL A 43 -4.45 -3.66 3.26
N ILE A 44 -4.53 -2.78 2.27
CA ILE A 44 -4.88 -1.38 2.51
C ILE A 44 -6.32 -1.28 3.01
N ARG A 45 -7.28 -1.97 2.36
CA ARG A 45 -8.69 -1.89 2.76
C ARG A 45 -8.96 -2.49 4.13
N ARG A 46 -8.42 -3.67 4.44
CA ARG A 46 -8.72 -4.36 5.71
C ARG A 46 -8.15 -3.66 6.94
N ARG A 47 -7.10 -2.84 6.76
CA ARG A 47 -6.40 -2.18 7.86
C ARG A 47 -6.49 -0.67 7.83
N ARG A 48 -7.26 -0.11 6.89
CA ARG A 48 -7.46 1.33 6.76
C ARG A 48 -8.01 1.92 8.05
N ASP A 49 -9.04 1.30 8.62
CA ASP A 49 -9.71 1.83 9.81
C ASP A 49 -8.77 1.75 11.03
N GLU A 50 -8.01 0.65 11.19
CA GLU A 50 -6.95 0.54 12.22
C GLU A 50 -5.88 1.63 12.05
N MET A 51 -5.46 1.93 10.81
CA MET A 51 -4.49 3.00 10.54
C MET A 51 -5.06 4.39 10.83
N ASP A 52 -6.34 4.62 10.52
CA ASP A 52 -7.04 5.89 10.78
C ASP A 52 -7.19 6.14 12.29
N GLU A 53 -7.56 5.10 13.06
CA GLU A 53 -7.62 5.14 14.53
C GLU A 53 -6.26 5.47 15.17
N LEU A 54 -5.16 5.04 14.55
CA LEU A 54 -3.79 5.37 14.96
C LEU A 54 -3.33 6.76 14.47
N GLY A 55 -4.21 7.54 13.82
CA GLY A 55 -3.91 8.87 13.29
C GLY A 55 -2.99 8.86 12.06
N ILE A 56 -2.86 7.73 11.37
CA ILE A 56 -1.98 7.58 10.20
C ILE A 56 -2.71 8.08 8.95
N ARG A 57 -2.17 9.12 8.32
CA ARG A 57 -2.66 9.60 7.02
C ARG A 57 -2.00 8.85 5.87
N ILE A 58 -2.77 7.98 5.21
CA ILE A 58 -2.33 7.25 4.01
C ILE A 58 -2.51 8.13 2.76
N ARG A 59 -1.51 8.14 1.87
CA ARG A 59 -1.61 8.74 0.54
C ARG A 59 -1.04 7.79 -0.50
N TRP A 60 -1.74 7.66 -1.61
CA TRP A 60 -1.23 6.95 -2.77
C TRP A 60 -0.27 7.84 -3.57
N VAL A 61 0.81 7.24 -4.07
CA VAL A 61 1.77 7.88 -4.98
C VAL A 61 2.11 6.88 -6.08
N GLY A 62 1.90 7.25 -7.34
CA GLY A 62 2.22 6.38 -8.47
C GLY A 62 1.71 6.89 -9.81
N ARG A 63 1.78 6.04 -10.83
CA ARG A 63 1.21 6.27 -12.16
C ARG A 63 -0.16 5.59 -12.27
N MET A 64 -1.17 6.32 -12.72
CA MET A 64 -2.53 5.79 -12.90
C MET A 64 -2.69 4.85 -14.11
N PRO A 65 -2.04 5.07 -15.28
CA PRO A 65 -2.21 4.17 -16.41
C PRO A 65 -1.83 2.72 -16.04
N LYS A 66 -2.72 1.77 -16.34
CA LYS A 66 -2.67 0.33 -16.01
C LYS A 66 -2.92 -0.05 -14.55
N LEU A 67 -2.89 0.89 -13.60
CA LEU A 67 -3.23 0.59 -12.21
C LEU A 67 -4.73 0.28 -12.07
N TRP A 68 -5.06 -0.75 -11.31
CA TRP A 68 -6.46 -1.09 -11.08
C TRP A 68 -7.11 -0.04 -10.19
N LYS A 69 -8.25 0.52 -10.62
CA LYS A 69 -8.98 1.54 -9.85
C LYS A 69 -9.30 1.08 -8.42
N SER A 70 -9.57 -0.21 -8.25
CA SER A 70 -9.85 -0.83 -6.94
C SER A 70 -8.68 -0.77 -5.94
N VAL A 71 -7.45 -0.51 -6.39
CA VAL A 71 -6.27 -0.40 -5.52
C VAL A 71 -6.14 1.02 -4.93
N VAL A 72 -6.66 2.03 -5.64
CA VAL A 72 -6.56 3.45 -5.24
C VAL A 72 -7.81 3.94 -4.47
N GLN A 73 -8.89 3.15 -4.50
CA GLN A 73 -10.19 3.47 -3.89
C GLN A 73 -10.41 2.86 -2.50
#